data_AF-A0A841GV44-F1
#
_entry.id   AF-A0A841GV44-F1
#
_cell.length_a   1.000
_cell.length_b   1.000
_cell.length_c   1.000
_cell.angle_alpha   90.00
_cell.angle_beta   90.00
_cell.angle_gamma   90.00
#
_symmetry.space_group_name_H-M   'P 1'
#
loop_
_entity.id
_entity.type
_entity.pdbx_description
1 polymer ?
#
loop_
_entity_poly.entity_id
_entity_poly.type
_entity_poly.pdbx_seq_one_letter_code
_entity_poly.pdbx_strand_id
1 'polypeptide(L)'
;MANPLTLLMPLIPGTNPLEVAKALEGFQPQLQAALTSIGTVHYARFLIMDTSAPNLQPSPTGKGPYVLAVITEYDGSFQAYIGDFVAQVGNIFDALLQFVVGGKAVTPVADNTTAFGAFIAANDLSQQPGSQGLYEAYPLTVQQVLAG
;
A
#
# COMPACT_ATOMS: atom_id res chain seq x y z
N MET A 1 16.23 7.21 8.56
CA MET A 1 16.49 6.53 7.28
C MET A 1 15.19 5.89 6.87
N ALA A 2 14.81 6.12 5.62
CA ALA A 2 13.55 5.69 5.07
C ALA A 2 13.64 4.22 4.67
N ASN A 3 12.55 3.49 4.86
CA ASN A 3 12.43 2.09 4.48
C ASN A 3 11.40 2.00 3.35
N PRO A 4 11.72 1.32 2.24
CA PRO A 4 10.77 1.13 1.16
C PRO A 4 9.78 0.01 1.48
N LEU A 5 8.53 0.19 1.06
CA LEU A 5 7.51 -0.85 0.95
C LEU A 5 6.89 -0.74 -0.44
N THR A 6 7.00 -1.81 -1.22
CA THR A 6 6.36 -1.94 -2.54
C THR A 6 5.40 -3.10 -2.48
N LEU A 7 4.20 -2.84 -2.00
CA LEU A 7 3.15 -3.84 -1.83
C LEU A 7 2.47 -4.11 -3.17
N LEU A 8 2.52 -5.34 -3.66
CA LEU A 8 1.88 -5.78 -4.90
C LEU A 8 0.79 -6.82 -4.60
N MET A 9 -0.47 -6.41 -4.69
CA MET A 9 -1.62 -7.25 -4.35
C MET A 9 -2.44 -7.60 -5.59
N PRO A 10 -2.50 -8.87 -6.02
CA PRO A 10 -3.33 -9.29 -7.13
C PRO A 10 -4.81 -8.98 -6.86
N LEU A 11 -5.49 -8.36 -7.83
CA LEU A 11 -6.93 -8.18 -7.78
C LEU A 11 -7.66 -9.49 -8.09
N ILE A 12 -8.83 -9.68 -7.47
CA ILE A 12 -9.71 -10.80 -7.75
C ILE A 12 -10.05 -10.81 -9.26
N PRO A 13 -10.00 -11.97 -9.95
CA PRO A 13 -10.34 -12.06 -11.36
C PRO A 13 -11.73 -11.48 -11.65
N GLY A 14 -11.82 -10.60 -12.63
CA GLY A 14 -13.05 -9.91 -13.00
C GLY A 14 -13.33 -8.60 -12.23
N THR A 15 -12.51 -8.23 -11.24
CA THR A 15 -12.59 -6.92 -10.59
C THR A 15 -12.44 -5.80 -11.61
N ASN A 16 -13.37 -4.83 -11.57
CA ASN A 16 -13.29 -3.63 -12.39
C ASN A 16 -12.29 -2.64 -11.76
N PRO A 17 -11.18 -2.30 -12.43
CA PRO A 17 -10.18 -1.38 -11.87
C PRO A 17 -10.75 0.03 -11.60
N LEU A 18 -11.81 0.44 -12.29
CA LEU A 18 -12.46 1.73 -12.03
C LEU A 18 -13.22 1.74 -10.70
N GLU A 19 -13.69 0.59 -10.20
CA GLU A 19 -14.33 0.51 -8.89
C GLU A 19 -13.31 0.64 -7.76
N VAL A 20 -12.13 0.02 -7.95
CA VAL A 20 -10.99 0.18 -7.04
C VAL A 20 -10.52 1.64 -7.02
N ALA A 21 -10.40 2.28 -8.18
CA ALA A 21 -10.02 3.68 -8.28
C ALA A 21 -11.03 4.62 -7.59
N LYS A 22 -12.34 4.38 -7.77
CA LYS A 22 -13.40 5.13 -7.07
C LYS A 22 -13.35 4.95 -5.56
N ALA A 23 -13.09 3.73 -5.08
CA ALA A 23 -12.91 3.48 -3.66
C ALA A 23 -11.72 4.28 -3.11
N LEU A 24 -10.57 4.24 -3.80
CA LEU A 24 -9.39 5.02 -3.43
C LEU A 24 -9.65 6.53 -3.41
N GLU A 25 -10.34 7.06 -4.41
CA GLU A 25 -10.71 8.48 -4.48
C GLU A 25 -11.59 8.89 -3.30
N GLY A 26 -12.58 8.07 -2.95
CA GLY A 26 -13.46 8.32 -1.81
C GLY A 26 -12.73 8.37 -0.45
N PHE A 27 -11.61 7.66 -0.32
CA PHE A 27 -10.80 7.65 0.90
C PHE A 27 -9.64 8.65 0.92
N GLN A 28 -9.34 9.35 -0.18
CA GLN A 28 -8.17 10.23 -0.25
C GLN A 28 -8.08 11.25 0.90
N PRO A 29 -9.14 12.00 1.25
CA PRO A 29 -9.06 12.97 2.35
C PRO A 29 -8.77 12.31 3.70
N GLN A 30 -9.41 11.17 3.99
CA GLN A 30 -9.18 10.43 5.23
C GLN A 30 -7.77 9.85 5.27
N LEU A 31 -7.29 9.29 4.15
CA LEU A 31 -5.97 8.75 4.03
C LEU A 31 -4.90 9.82 4.23
N GLN A 32 -5.06 10.99 3.59
CA GLN A 32 -4.14 12.10 3.76
C GLN A 32 -4.06 12.55 5.23
N ALA A 33 -5.20 12.73 5.89
CA ALA A 33 -5.25 13.10 7.30
C ALA A 33 -4.57 12.04 8.20
N ALA A 34 -4.84 10.76 7.97
CA ALA A 34 -4.23 9.67 8.73
C ALA A 34 -2.71 9.59 8.53
N LEU A 35 -2.23 9.65 7.28
CA LEU A 35 -0.79 9.63 6.98
C LEU A 35 -0.06 10.84 7.58
N THR A 36 -0.66 12.03 7.52
CA THR A 36 -0.13 13.22 8.19
C THR A 36 -0.06 13.04 9.71
N SER A 37 -1.10 12.44 10.31
CA SER A 37 -1.16 12.20 11.76
C SER A 37 -0.19 11.12 12.23
N ILE A 38 0.06 10.08 11.42
CA ILE A 38 1.08 9.06 11.70
C ILE A 38 2.47 9.69 11.74
N GLY A 39 2.75 10.61 10.81
CA GLY A 39 3.96 11.44 10.87
C GLY A 39 5.28 10.69 10.65
N THR A 40 5.24 9.47 10.11
CA THR A 40 6.40 8.65 9.75
C THR A 40 6.45 8.31 8.27
N VAL A 41 5.46 8.73 7.48
CA VAL A 41 5.35 8.42 6.04
C VAL A 41 5.88 9.58 5.21
N HIS A 42 6.97 9.35 4.46
CA HIS A 42 7.55 10.34 3.56
C HIS A 42 6.69 10.53 2.31
N TYR A 43 6.18 9.41 1.79
CA TYR A 43 5.38 9.36 0.58
C TYR A 43 4.55 8.09 0.53
N ALA A 44 3.38 8.15 -0.11
CA ALA A 44 2.57 6.98 -0.44
C ALA A 44 1.79 7.23 -1.73
N ARG A 45 1.72 6.22 -2.61
CA ARG A 45 0.82 6.22 -3.78
C ARG A 45 0.21 4.86 -4.02
N PHE A 46 -0.96 4.89 -4.65
CA PHE A 46 -1.71 3.72 -5.08
C PHE A 46 -1.72 3.68 -6.60
N LEU A 47 -1.45 2.52 -7.18
CA LEU A 47 -1.46 2.31 -8.63
C LEU A 47 -2.22 1.02 -8.94
N ILE A 48 -2.90 0.99 -10.09
CA ILE A 48 -3.44 -0.25 -10.64
C ILE A 48 -2.62 -0.59 -11.87
N MET A 49 -2.05 -1.80 -11.89
CA MET A 49 -1.21 -2.30 -12.96
C MET A 49 -1.90 -3.46 -13.67
N ASP A 50 -1.79 -3.51 -14.99
CA ASP A 50 -2.31 -4.61 -15.82
C ASP A 50 -1.16 -5.54 -16.19
N THR A 51 -1.08 -6.70 -15.56
CA THR A 51 0.02 -7.66 -15.80
C THR A 51 -0.10 -8.38 -17.14
N SER A 52 -1.20 -8.18 -17.89
CA SER A 52 -1.32 -8.64 -19.27
C SER A 52 -0.66 -7.68 -20.28
N ALA A 53 -0.46 -6.41 -19.90
CA ALA A 53 0.19 -5.41 -20.73
C ALA A 53 1.72 -5.46 -20.55
N PRO A 54 2.52 -5.43 -21.64
CA PRO A 54 3.99 -5.48 -21.54
C PRO A 54 4.62 -4.37 -20.69
N ASN A 55 3.96 -3.21 -20.57
CA ASN A 55 4.40 -2.06 -19.78
C ASN A 55 3.59 -1.84 -18.50
N LEU A 56 2.77 -2.82 -18.12
CA LEU A 56 1.92 -2.80 -16.92
C LEU A 56 0.83 -1.73 -16.88
N GLN A 57 0.62 -0.96 -17.96
CA GLN A 57 -0.38 0.09 -17.98
C GLN A 57 -1.78 -0.49 -18.28
N PRO A 58 -2.80 -0.16 -17.48
CA PRO A 58 -4.16 -0.56 -17.80
C PRO A 58 -4.68 0.16 -19.05
N SER A 59 -5.46 -0.55 -19.85
CA SER A 59 -6.22 0.01 -20.98
C SER A 59 -7.70 0.19 -20.59
N PRO A 60 -8.42 1.18 -21.16
CA PRO A 60 -9.87 1.31 -20.97
C PRO A 60 -10.68 0.05 -21.33
N THR A 61 -10.14 -0.81 -22.19
CA THR A 61 -10.74 -2.09 -22.59
C THR A 61 -10.02 -3.32 -22.04
N GLY A 62 -9.00 -3.10 -21.19
CA GLY A 62 -8.27 -4.17 -20.54
C GLY A 62 -9.20 -5.03 -19.69
N LYS A 63 -8.81 -6.29 -19.47
CA LYS A 63 -9.52 -7.21 -18.58
C LYS A 63 -8.60 -7.80 -17.51
N GLY A 64 -7.40 -7.23 -17.37
CA GLY A 64 -6.36 -7.71 -16.48
C GLY A 64 -5.71 -9.01 -16.98
N PRO A 65 -5.09 -9.80 -16.09
CA PRO A 65 -5.13 -9.66 -14.63
C PRO A 65 -4.52 -8.34 -14.12
N TYR A 66 -5.05 -7.85 -13.00
CA TYR A 66 -4.64 -6.58 -12.41
C TYR A 66 -3.96 -6.78 -11.07
N VAL A 67 -3.10 -5.83 -10.71
CA VAL A 67 -2.44 -5.73 -9.40
C VAL A 67 -2.71 -4.34 -8.85
N LEU A 68 -3.17 -4.27 -7.60
CA LEU A 68 -3.15 -3.05 -6.80
C LEU A 68 -1.77 -2.92 -6.15
N ALA A 69 -1.05 -1.85 -6.49
CA ALA A 69 0.21 -1.52 -5.88
C ALA A 69 0.07 -0.39 -4.86
N VAL A 70 0.73 -0.53 -3.72
CA VAL A 70 0.98 0.55 -2.77
C VAL A 70 2.48 0.74 -2.70
N ILE A 71 2.96 1.93 -3.04
CA ILE A 71 4.37 2.29 -3.03
C ILE A 71 4.55 3.40 -2.00
N THR A 72 5.38 3.15 -1.00
CA THR A 72 5.53 4.04 0.15
C THR A 72 6.90 3.92 0.79
N GLU A 73 7.33 5.02 1.39
CA GLU A 73 8.57 5.13 2.14
C GLU A 73 8.27 5.67 3.53
N TYR A 74 8.83 5.04 4.56
CA TYR A 74 8.50 5.34 5.95
C TYR A 74 9.71 5.26 6.89
N ASP A 75 9.63 5.98 8.02
CA ASP A 75 10.58 5.90 9.11
C ASP A 75 10.31 4.71 10.03
N GLY A 76 11.37 4.15 10.61
CA GLY A 76 11.26 3.12 11.66
C GLY A 76 11.18 1.70 11.13
N SER A 77 10.61 0.78 11.91
CA SER A 77 10.51 -0.63 11.53
C SER A 77 9.19 -0.93 10.83
N PHE A 78 9.20 -1.98 9.99
CA PHE A 78 7.99 -2.49 9.34
C PHE A 78 6.87 -2.79 10.35
N GLN A 79 7.20 -3.37 11.51
CA GLN A 79 6.21 -3.72 12.53
C GLN A 79 5.57 -2.47 13.15
N ALA A 80 6.35 -1.42 13.43
CA ALA A 80 5.82 -0.16 13.95
C ALA A 80 4.91 0.50 12.90
N TYR A 81 5.39 0.57 11.65
CA TYR A 81 4.64 1.10 10.52
C TYR A 81 3.28 0.41 10.33
N ILE A 82 3.25 -0.93 10.28
CA ILE A 82 1.99 -1.68 10.12
C ILE A 82 1.07 -1.51 11.33
N GLY A 83 1.63 -1.44 12.55
CA GLY A 83 0.84 -1.19 13.76
C GLY A 83 0.09 0.15 13.71
N ASP A 84 0.80 1.24 13.38
CA ASP A 84 0.23 2.58 13.26
C ASP A 84 -0.81 2.64 12.12
N PHE A 85 -0.53 1.96 11.00
CA PHE A 85 -1.43 1.88 9.86
C PHE A 85 -2.72 1.14 10.17
N VAL A 86 -2.67 0.02 10.89
CA VAL A 86 -3.89 -0.70 11.29
C VAL A 86 -4.76 0.19 12.19
N ALA A 87 -4.16 0.92 13.12
CA ALA A 87 -4.89 1.77 14.05
C ALA A 87 -5.59 2.97 13.38
N GLN A 88 -4.98 3.57 12.35
CA GLN A 88 -5.48 4.82 11.76
C GLN A 88 -6.08 4.66 10.35
N VAL A 89 -5.67 3.63 9.62
CA VAL A 89 -5.98 3.40 8.19
C VAL A 89 -6.70 2.06 7.99
N GLY A 90 -6.99 1.31 9.07
CA GLY A 90 -7.52 -0.05 8.97
C GLY A 90 -8.80 -0.17 8.14
N ASN A 91 -9.74 0.76 8.31
CA ASN A 91 -10.98 0.79 7.54
C ASN A 91 -10.77 1.01 6.03
N ILE A 92 -9.72 1.75 5.65
CA ILE A 92 -9.35 1.98 4.24
C ILE A 92 -8.78 0.68 3.66
N PHE A 93 -7.92 -0.03 4.41
CA PHE A 93 -7.44 -1.35 3.98
C PHE A 93 -8.58 -2.35 3.86
N ASP A 94 -9.51 -2.40 4.82
CA ASP A 94 -10.68 -3.28 4.73
C ASP A 94 -11.49 -3.03 3.45
N ALA A 95 -11.66 -1.76 3.08
CA ALA A 95 -12.35 -1.38 1.86
C ALA A 95 -11.56 -1.69 0.57
N LEU A 96 -10.24 -1.78 0.61
CA LEU A 96 -9.43 -2.16 -0.56
C LEU A 96 -9.24 -3.67 -0.68
N LEU A 97 -9.09 -4.36 0.46
CA LEU A 97 -8.86 -5.81 0.54
C LEU A 97 -10.04 -6.62 0.02
N GLN A 98 -11.25 -6.05 -0.03
CA GLN A 98 -12.40 -6.69 -0.68
C GLN A 98 -12.16 -6.98 -2.17
N PHE A 99 -11.28 -6.23 -2.83
CA PHE A 99 -10.93 -6.38 -4.24
C PHE A 99 -9.72 -7.29 -4.49
N VAL A 100 -9.02 -7.69 -3.42
CA VAL A 100 -7.70 -8.33 -3.46
C VAL A 100 -7.82 -9.83 -3.18
N VAL A 101 -7.08 -10.64 -3.95
CA VAL A 101 -6.98 -12.08 -3.71
C VAL A 101 -6.39 -12.33 -2.31
N GLY A 102 -7.12 -13.07 -1.49
CA GLY A 102 -6.73 -13.36 -0.10
C GLY A 102 -7.05 -12.25 0.91
N GLY A 103 -7.48 -11.07 0.46
CA GLY A 103 -7.75 -9.93 1.35
C GLY A 103 -8.85 -10.20 2.38
N LYS A 104 -9.91 -10.93 1.99
CA LYS A 104 -11.00 -11.33 2.91
C LYS A 104 -10.52 -12.10 4.15
N ALA A 105 -9.42 -12.85 4.04
CA ALA A 105 -8.91 -13.66 5.16
C ALA A 105 -8.22 -12.81 6.26
N VAL A 106 -7.90 -11.55 5.96
CA VAL A 106 -7.22 -10.62 6.87
C VAL A 106 -8.07 -9.38 7.21
N THR A 107 -9.34 -9.36 6.78
CA THR A 107 -10.30 -8.28 7.05
C THR A 107 -11.33 -8.74 8.10
N PRO A 108 -11.64 -7.94 9.14
CA PRO A 108 -11.11 -6.61 9.45
C PRO A 108 -9.66 -6.64 9.91
N VAL A 109 -8.81 -5.75 9.39
CA VAL A 109 -7.37 -5.76 9.71
C VAL A 109 -7.09 -5.46 11.18
N ALA A 110 -7.95 -4.69 11.84
CA ALA A 110 -7.87 -4.37 13.27
C ALA A 110 -7.93 -5.61 14.17
N ASP A 111 -8.71 -6.62 13.76
CA ASP A 111 -8.88 -7.87 14.51
C ASP A 111 -7.86 -8.94 14.08
N ASN A 112 -7.13 -8.70 13.00
CA ASN A 112 -6.26 -9.68 12.34
C ASN A 112 -4.83 -9.16 12.14
N THR A 113 -4.33 -8.30 13.04
CA THR A 113 -3.07 -7.54 12.86
C THR A 113 -1.87 -8.41 12.50
N THR A 114 -1.71 -9.58 13.14
CA THR A 114 -0.62 -10.52 12.83
C THR A 114 -0.77 -11.14 11.45
N ALA A 115 -1.98 -11.60 11.09
CA ALA A 115 -2.24 -12.20 9.78
C ALA A 115 -2.13 -11.16 8.65
N PHE A 116 -2.59 -9.94 8.91
CA PHE A 116 -2.43 -8.80 8.00
C PHE A 116 -0.96 -8.44 7.81
N GLY A 117 -0.16 -8.35 8.88
CA GLY A 117 1.28 -8.11 8.76
C GLY A 117 2.00 -9.20 7.94
N ALA A 118 1.63 -10.47 8.12
CA ALA A 118 2.15 -11.57 7.32
C ALA A 118 1.70 -11.47 5.84
N PHE A 119 0.46 -11.07 5.60
CA PHE A 119 -0.06 -10.83 4.25
C PHE A 119 0.70 -9.70 3.54
N ILE A 120 0.94 -8.58 4.22
CA ILE A 120 1.73 -7.47 3.67
C ILE A 120 3.16 -7.92 3.37
N ALA A 121 3.83 -8.61 4.31
CA ALA A 121 5.19 -9.10 4.10
C ALA A 121 5.28 -10.08 2.92
N ALA A 122 4.28 -10.94 2.73
CA ALA A 122 4.23 -11.88 1.61
C ALA A 122 4.01 -11.20 0.25
N ASN A 123 3.43 -9.98 0.24
CA ASN A 123 3.17 -9.21 -0.96
C ASN A 123 4.12 -8.01 -1.13
N ASP A 124 5.13 -7.85 -0.27
CA ASP A 124 6.13 -6.78 -0.36
C ASP A 124 7.26 -7.15 -1.31
N LEU A 125 7.30 -6.52 -2.48
CA LEU A 125 8.37 -6.66 -3.46
C LEU A 125 9.70 -6.13 -2.92
N SER A 126 9.71 -5.15 -2.01
CA SER A 126 10.94 -4.58 -1.45
C SER A 126 11.73 -5.60 -0.60
N GLN A 127 11.11 -6.69 -0.15
CA GLN A 127 11.79 -7.79 0.56
C GLN A 127 12.28 -8.92 -0.36
N GLN A 128 11.98 -8.88 -1.66
CA GLN A 128 12.30 -9.98 -2.57
C GLN A 128 13.75 -9.90 -3.10
N PRO A 129 14.35 -11.05 -3.46
CA PRO A 129 15.66 -11.07 -4.10
C PRO A 129 15.71 -10.19 -5.35
N GLY A 130 16.75 -9.35 -5.45
CA GLY A 130 16.93 -8.41 -6.56
C GLY A 130 16.46 -6.99 -6.26
N SER A 131 15.69 -6.78 -5.19
CA SER A 131 15.40 -5.44 -4.68
C SER A 131 16.68 -4.77 -4.19
N GLN A 132 16.96 -3.57 -4.73
CA GLN A 132 18.14 -2.77 -4.41
C GLN A 132 17.79 -1.75 -3.32
N GLY A 133 18.83 -1.15 -2.72
CA GLY A 133 18.66 -0.09 -1.73
C GLY A 133 17.94 1.15 -2.29
N LEU A 134 17.31 1.89 -1.39
CA LEU A 134 16.64 3.16 -1.69
C LEU A 134 17.68 4.28 -1.84
N TYR A 135 17.55 5.10 -2.89
CA TYR A 135 18.26 6.38 -2.94
C TYR A 135 17.54 7.40 -2.06
N GLU A 136 18.28 8.02 -1.15
CA GLU A 136 17.78 9.09 -0.28
C GLU A 136 18.51 10.40 -0.60
N ALA A 137 17.77 11.44 -0.99
CA ALA A 137 18.33 12.77 -1.19
C ALA A 137 18.72 13.45 0.14
N TYR A 138 18.08 13.02 1.24
CA TYR A 138 18.32 13.50 2.60
C TYR A 138 18.13 12.35 3.60
N PRO A 139 18.92 12.30 4.69
CA PRO A 139 18.84 11.22 5.69
C PRO A 139 17.88 11.53 6.86
N LEU A 140 17.04 12.57 6.74
CA LEU A 140 16.15 13.06 7.80
C LEU A 140 14.88 12.22 7.92
N THR A 141 14.32 12.13 9.12
CA THR A 141 12.96 11.60 9.37
C THR A 141 11.90 12.60 8.93
N VAL A 142 10.66 12.14 8.72
CA VAL A 142 9.50 13.00 8.44
C VAL A 142 9.36 14.10 9.49
N GLN A 143 9.49 13.77 10.77
CA GLN A 143 9.41 14.75 11.86
C GLN A 143 10.53 15.79 11.80
N GLN A 144 11.75 15.40 11.40
CA GLN A 144 12.84 16.35 11.22
C GLN A 144 12.61 17.27 10.02
N VAL A 145 12.03 16.76 8.93
CA VAL A 145 11.64 17.57 7.76
C VAL A 145 10.53 18.55 8.13
N LEU A 146 9.52 18.15 8.90
CA LEU A 146 8.40 19.00 9.31
C LEU A 146 8.79 20.07 10.35
N ALA A 147 9.89 19.89 11.07
CA ALA A 147 10.37 20.82 12.09
C ALA A 147 11.28 21.94 11.52
N GLY A 148 11.71 21.83 10.26
CA GLY A 148 12.56 22.81 9.57
C GLY A 148 11.77 23.81 8.73
#